data_AF-A0A8C4JP62-F1
#
_entry.id   AF-A0A8C4JP62-F1
#
_cell.length_a   1.000
_cell.length_b   1.000
_cell.length_c   1.000
_cell.angle_alpha   90.00
_cell.angle_beta   90.00
_cell.angle_gamma   90.00
#
_symmetry.space_group_name_H-M   'P 1'
#
loop_
_entity.id
_entity.type
_entity.pdbx_description
1 polymer ?
#
loop_
_entity_poly.entity_id
_entity_poly.type
_entity_poly.pdbx_seq_one_letter_code
_entity_poly.pdbx_strand_id
1 'polypeptide(L)'
;MAAKRRTEEMRDRVVLGEFGVRNVHTTDFPGNYPGYDDAWDQLRFEEGFRVDVVREEDDVLEFDMVGIDAAIANAFRRILLAEVPTMAVEKVFVYNNTSIVQDEILAHRLGLIPIRADPRLFEYRNQGDEEGTEIDTLQFQLKIKCSRNPQAAKESSDPNELYFNHKVYSKHMTWVPLGNQTDLFPDADFRPVHDDILIAQLRPGQEIDVLMHCVKGIGKDHAKFSPVATASYRLLPDITLLQPIEDEAAELLQKCFSPGVIEIQNIKGKKVARVANARLDTFSREVFRHEGLKNLVRLARVRNHYICNLQFMGPVSTGAVSWYFSHSPAIWKPVRGSRRQAILITSPCWARKAAVKIGHMQ
;
A
#
# COMPACT_ATOMS: atom_id res chain seq x y z
N MET A 1 39.20 17.67 -6.92
CA MET A 1 37.90 18.00 -7.54
C MET A 1 37.21 16.76 -8.11
N ALA A 2 37.75 16.13 -9.17
CA ALA A 2 37.07 14.99 -9.84
C ALA A 2 36.91 13.73 -8.96
N ALA A 3 37.90 13.38 -8.14
CA ALA A 3 37.81 12.24 -7.23
C ALA A 3 36.69 12.43 -6.18
N LYS A 4 36.60 13.63 -5.58
CA LYS A 4 35.55 13.98 -4.61
C LYS A 4 34.14 13.86 -5.21
N ARG A 5 33.92 14.37 -6.43
CA ARG A 5 32.65 14.26 -7.14
C ARG A 5 32.23 12.80 -7.41
N ARG A 6 33.20 11.93 -7.73
CA ARG A 6 32.95 10.50 -7.89
C ARG A 6 32.56 9.83 -6.57
N THR A 7 33.20 10.23 -5.47
CA THR A 7 32.84 9.75 -4.13
C THR A 7 31.43 10.17 -3.73
N GLU A 8 31.06 11.43 -3.96
CA GLU A 8 29.69 11.94 -3.73
C GLU A 8 28.66 11.16 -4.57
N GLU A 9 28.93 10.93 -5.85
CA GLU A 9 28.04 10.13 -6.71
C GLU A 9 27.90 8.67 -6.23
N MET A 10 28.99 8.06 -5.76
CA MET A 10 28.96 6.70 -5.19
C MET A 10 28.08 6.60 -3.93
N ARG A 11 28.02 7.68 -3.15
CA ARG A 11 27.28 7.76 -1.88
C ARG A 11 25.82 8.16 -2.05
N ASP A 12 25.51 9.06 -2.98
CA ASP A 12 24.19 9.69 -2.99
C ASP A 12 23.32 9.28 -4.18
N ARG A 13 23.91 8.60 -5.18
CA ARG A 13 23.23 8.27 -6.44
C ARG A 13 23.37 6.79 -6.79
N VAL A 14 22.22 6.17 -7.00
CA VAL A 14 22.13 4.83 -7.61
C VAL A 14 22.05 5.02 -9.12
N VAL A 15 23.08 4.63 -9.86
CA VAL A 15 23.19 4.93 -11.29
C VAL A 15 22.70 3.75 -12.12
N LEU A 16 21.83 4.00 -13.10
CA LEU A 16 21.30 2.98 -14.00
C LEU A 16 22.09 3.01 -15.31
N GLY A 17 22.82 1.93 -15.61
CA GLY A 17 23.44 1.71 -16.90
C GLY A 17 22.59 0.82 -17.81
N GLU A 18 23.09 0.58 -19.02
CA GLU A 18 22.47 -0.30 -20.03
C GLU A 18 22.35 -1.74 -19.50
N PHE A 19 23.47 -2.31 -19.03
CA PHE A 19 23.54 -3.72 -18.62
C PHE A 19 23.28 -3.97 -17.14
N GLY A 20 23.25 -2.93 -16.30
CA GLY A 20 23.18 -3.11 -14.85
C GLY A 20 23.08 -1.82 -14.05
N VAL A 21 22.76 -1.97 -12.77
CA VAL A 21 22.65 -0.87 -11.81
C VAL A 21 23.92 -0.82 -10.96
N ARG A 22 24.45 0.38 -10.76
CA ARG A 22 25.67 0.65 -9.98
C ARG A 22 25.33 1.40 -8.70
N ASN A 23 26.21 1.32 -7.70
CA ASN A 23 26.08 1.99 -6.39
C ASN A 23 24.80 1.58 -5.63
N VAL A 24 24.48 0.29 -5.63
CA VAL A 24 23.24 -0.23 -5.03
C VAL A 24 23.26 -0.29 -3.50
N HIS A 25 24.46 -0.36 -2.90
CA HIS A 25 24.62 -0.50 -1.46
C HIS A 25 24.67 0.86 -0.76
N THR A 26 24.09 0.94 0.43
CA THR A 26 24.30 2.02 1.41
C THR A 26 25.74 1.96 1.90
N THR A 27 26.46 3.08 1.90
CA THR A 27 27.90 3.14 2.19
C THR A 27 28.30 4.26 3.16
N ASP A 28 27.36 5.08 3.59
CA ASP A 28 27.50 6.15 4.59
C ASP A 28 27.56 5.59 6.03
N PHE A 29 28.54 4.72 6.26
CA PHE A 29 28.88 4.21 7.57
C PHE A 29 30.25 4.75 8.01
N PRO A 30 30.47 4.93 9.33
CA PRO A 30 31.70 5.52 9.84
C PRO A 30 32.92 4.69 9.44
N GLY A 31 33.94 5.35 8.91
CA GLY A 31 35.19 4.73 8.46
C GLY A 31 35.24 4.31 6.99
N ASN A 32 34.12 4.39 6.25
CA ASN A 32 34.11 4.00 4.83
C ASN A 32 34.76 5.03 3.90
N TYR A 33 34.72 6.31 4.25
CA TYR A 33 35.23 7.39 3.40
C TYR A 33 36.17 8.34 4.18
N PRO A 34 37.35 8.66 3.61
CA PRO A 34 38.25 9.64 4.23
C PRO A 34 37.65 11.04 4.14
N GLY A 35 37.71 11.79 5.25
CA GLY A 35 37.26 13.18 5.32
C GLY A 35 35.74 13.37 5.46
N TYR A 36 34.99 12.30 5.72
CA TYR A 36 33.57 12.37 6.05
C TYR A 36 33.33 11.81 7.46
N ASP A 37 32.47 12.48 8.21
CA ASP A 37 31.96 11.99 9.48
C ASP A 37 30.55 11.43 9.27
N ASP A 38 30.48 10.10 9.24
CA ASP A 38 29.24 9.33 9.09
C ASP A 38 28.87 8.61 10.41
N ALA A 39 29.40 9.08 11.54
CA ALA A 39 28.90 8.67 12.84
C ALA A 39 27.43 9.11 13.01
N TRP A 40 26.69 8.37 13.84
CA TRP A 40 25.30 8.70 14.10
C TRP A 40 25.18 10.04 14.84
N ASP A 41 24.41 10.96 14.25
CA ASP A 41 24.07 12.25 14.84
C ASP A 41 22.55 12.47 14.68
N GLN A 42 21.87 12.58 15.83
CA GLN A 42 20.43 12.79 15.90
C GLN A 42 20.01 14.16 15.33
N LEU A 43 20.79 15.22 15.57
CA LEU A 43 20.43 16.57 15.14
C LEU A 43 20.48 16.67 13.61
N ARG A 44 21.57 16.16 13.02
CA ARG A 44 21.73 16.03 11.56
C ARG A 44 20.58 15.25 10.92
N PHE A 45 20.13 14.18 11.57
CA PHE A 45 18.99 13.40 11.08
C PHE A 45 17.67 14.19 11.16
N GLU A 46 17.40 14.86 12.28
CA GLU A 46 16.18 15.66 12.46
C GLU A 46 16.10 16.86 11.50
N GLU A 47 17.23 17.49 11.20
CA GLU A 47 17.30 18.59 10.22
C GLU A 47 17.14 18.10 8.78
N GLY A 48 17.68 16.92 8.45
CA GLY A 48 17.62 16.34 7.12
C GLY A 48 16.31 15.62 6.78
N PHE A 49 15.57 15.17 7.80
CA PHE A 49 14.35 14.41 7.58
C PHE A 49 13.15 15.29 7.30
N ARG A 50 12.46 15.02 6.18
CA ARG A 50 11.17 15.63 5.88
C ARG A 50 10.22 14.64 5.20
N VAL A 51 8.94 14.92 5.36
CA VAL A 51 7.85 14.17 4.74
C VAL A 51 6.97 15.16 4.00
N ASP A 52 6.77 14.93 2.70
CA ASP A 52 5.99 15.78 1.83
C ASP A 52 4.81 14.95 1.27
N VAL A 53 3.58 15.24 1.68
CA VAL A 53 2.38 14.54 1.16
C VAL A 53 2.02 15.12 -0.20
N VAL A 54 1.94 14.27 -1.23
CA VAL A 54 1.70 14.68 -2.61
C VAL A 54 0.25 14.45 -3.02
N ARG A 55 -0.33 13.33 -2.59
CA ARG A 55 -1.70 12.96 -2.92
C ARG A 55 -2.33 12.18 -1.77
N GLU A 56 -3.53 12.59 -1.38
CA GLU A 56 -4.35 11.93 -0.37
C GLU A 56 -5.77 11.80 -0.92
N GLU A 57 -6.20 10.56 -1.09
CA GLU A 57 -7.53 10.13 -1.49
C GLU A 57 -8.03 9.10 -0.45
N ASP A 58 -9.30 8.71 -0.50
CA ASP A 58 -9.92 7.84 0.54
C ASP A 58 -9.21 6.48 0.71
N ASP A 59 -8.69 5.92 -0.38
CA ASP A 59 -8.03 4.61 -0.44
C ASP A 59 -6.56 4.69 -0.90
N VAL A 60 -6.06 5.86 -1.30
CA VAL A 60 -4.70 6.04 -1.83
C VAL A 60 -3.95 7.16 -1.13
N LEU A 61 -2.72 6.88 -0.70
CA LEU A 61 -1.81 7.86 -0.11
C LEU A 61 -0.45 7.80 -0.82
N GLU A 62 -0.04 8.94 -1.39
CA GLU A 62 1.28 9.15 -1.97
C GLU A 62 2.02 10.26 -1.24
N PHE A 63 3.19 9.92 -0.71
CA PHE A 63 4.03 10.85 0.05
C PHE A 63 5.51 10.57 -0.16
N ASP A 64 6.33 11.60 0.01
CA ASP A 64 7.77 11.51 -0.09
C ASP A 64 8.39 11.43 1.30
N MET A 65 9.37 10.55 1.46
CA MET A 65 10.23 10.47 2.65
C MET A 65 11.66 10.81 2.24
N VAL A 66 12.16 11.94 2.73
CA VAL A 66 13.52 12.41 2.45
C VAL A 66 14.38 12.31 3.71
N GLY A 67 15.62 11.87 3.57
CA GLY A 67 16.60 11.81 4.67
C GLY A 67 16.58 10.51 5.47
N ILE A 68 15.92 9.46 4.98
CA ILE A 68 15.88 8.14 5.61
C ILE A 68 16.71 7.11 4.83
N ASP A 69 17.14 6.02 5.49
CA ASP A 69 17.80 4.89 4.83
C ASP A 69 16.79 3.82 4.36
N ALA A 70 17.22 3.01 3.39
CA ALA A 70 16.44 1.92 2.80
C ALA A 70 15.99 0.89 3.84
N ALA A 71 16.79 0.63 4.87
CA ALA A 71 16.46 -0.34 5.92
C ALA A 71 15.18 0.06 6.66
N ILE A 72 15.03 1.34 7.01
CA ILE A 72 13.87 1.84 7.76
C ILE A 72 12.66 2.00 6.84
N ALA A 73 12.84 2.55 5.63
CA ALA A 73 11.77 2.62 4.63
C ALA A 73 11.18 1.23 4.30
N ASN A 74 12.04 0.21 4.16
CA ASN A 74 11.61 -1.17 3.94
C ASN A 74 10.97 -1.80 5.19
N ALA A 75 11.40 -1.43 6.39
CA ALA A 75 10.73 -1.87 7.62
C ALA A 75 9.27 -1.39 7.65
N PHE A 76 9.02 -0.10 7.39
CA PHE A 76 7.64 0.43 7.30
C PHE A 76 6.81 -0.31 6.26
N ARG A 77 7.36 -0.52 5.06
CA ARG A 77 6.68 -1.28 4.00
C ARG A 77 6.28 -2.69 4.46
N ARG A 78 7.17 -3.41 5.14
CA ARG A 78 6.91 -4.77 5.64
C ARG A 78 5.86 -4.80 6.74
N ILE A 79 5.90 -3.82 7.64
CA ILE A 79 4.95 -3.71 8.76
C ILE A 79 3.54 -3.48 8.23
N LEU A 80 3.38 -2.57 7.26
CA LEU A 80 2.09 -2.31 6.62
C LEU A 80 1.50 -3.55 5.94
N LEU A 81 2.35 -4.38 5.32
CA LEU A 81 1.91 -5.60 4.63
C LEU A 81 1.57 -6.76 5.57
N ALA A 82 2.25 -6.88 6.72
CA ALA A 82 2.25 -8.13 7.48
C ALA A 82 1.89 -8.01 8.96
N GLU A 83 2.06 -6.85 9.59
CA GLU A 83 1.98 -6.75 11.05
C GLU A 83 0.91 -5.78 11.55
N VAL A 84 0.35 -4.97 10.66
CA VAL A 84 -0.84 -4.19 10.95
C VAL A 84 -2.05 -5.13 11.02
N PRO A 85 -2.79 -5.16 12.15
CA PRO A 85 -3.93 -6.04 12.29
C PRO A 85 -5.18 -5.49 11.62
N THR A 86 -6.05 -6.38 11.15
CA THR A 86 -7.38 -6.08 10.58
C THR A 86 -8.41 -7.11 11.03
N MET A 87 -9.69 -6.80 10.78
CA MET A 87 -10.81 -7.74 10.98
C MET A 87 -11.12 -8.46 9.68
N ALA A 88 -11.15 -9.80 9.70
CA ALA A 88 -11.56 -10.61 8.55
C ALA A 88 -12.27 -11.89 8.99
N VAL A 89 -13.06 -12.48 8.08
CA VAL A 89 -13.78 -13.74 8.34
C VAL A 89 -12.78 -14.90 8.50
N GLU A 90 -12.92 -15.66 9.58
CA GLU A 90 -12.11 -16.86 9.83
C GLU A 90 -12.93 -18.14 9.86
N LYS A 91 -14.08 -18.13 10.53
CA LYS A 91 -14.98 -19.29 10.58
C LYS A 91 -16.24 -19.00 9.79
N VAL A 92 -16.67 -19.99 9.01
CA VAL A 92 -17.92 -19.97 8.26
C VAL A 92 -18.71 -21.23 8.63
N PHE A 93 -19.84 -21.05 9.28
CA PHE A 93 -20.79 -22.11 9.60
C PHE A 93 -21.83 -22.17 8.49
N VAL A 94 -21.89 -23.30 7.80
CA VAL A 94 -22.82 -23.52 6.69
C VAL A 94 -24.04 -24.27 7.22
N TYR A 95 -25.22 -23.66 7.13
CA TYR A 95 -26.48 -24.33 7.49
C TYR A 95 -27.06 -25.06 6.29
N ASN A 96 -27.14 -24.37 5.15
CA ASN A 96 -27.56 -24.97 3.90
C ASN A 96 -26.91 -24.23 2.72
N ASN A 97 -26.14 -24.96 1.91
CA ASN A 97 -25.61 -24.48 0.64
C ASN A 97 -26.01 -25.46 -0.46
N THR A 98 -26.98 -25.07 -1.29
CA THR A 98 -27.40 -25.85 -2.46
C THR A 98 -26.92 -25.20 -3.76
N SER A 99 -25.96 -24.27 -3.68
CA SER A 99 -25.38 -23.62 -4.84
C SER A 99 -24.40 -24.54 -5.57
N ILE A 100 -23.90 -24.09 -6.72
CA ILE A 100 -22.87 -24.82 -7.48
C ILE A 100 -21.47 -24.63 -6.85
N VAL A 101 -21.29 -23.55 -6.07
CA VAL A 101 -20.01 -23.24 -5.43
C VAL A 101 -19.86 -24.14 -4.21
N GLN A 102 -18.76 -24.89 -4.17
CA GLN A 102 -18.42 -25.76 -3.04
C GLN A 102 -18.21 -24.96 -1.76
N ASP A 103 -18.50 -25.57 -0.62
CA ASP A 103 -18.47 -24.92 0.70
C ASP A 103 -17.08 -24.34 1.02
N GLU A 104 -16.01 -25.07 0.71
CA GLU A 104 -14.63 -24.63 0.98
C GLU A 104 -14.27 -23.40 0.12
N ILE A 105 -14.72 -23.40 -1.14
CA ILE A 105 -14.48 -22.28 -2.06
C ILE A 105 -15.31 -21.07 -1.65
N LEU A 106 -16.55 -21.29 -1.23
CA LEU A 106 -17.42 -20.23 -0.70
C LEU A 106 -16.80 -19.60 0.56
N ALA A 107 -16.37 -20.42 1.51
CA ALA A 107 -15.72 -19.96 2.74
C ALA A 107 -14.42 -19.20 2.46
N HIS A 108 -13.59 -19.68 1.54
CA HIS A 108 -12.37 -18.99 1.12
C HIS A 108 -12.68 -17.61 0.50
N ARG A 109 -13.71 -17.50 -0.35
CA ARG A 109 -14.13 -16.22 -0.94
C ARG A 109 -14.65 -15.24 0.12
N LEU A 110 -15.48 -15.71 1.04
CA LEU A 110 -15.99 -14.90 2.16
C LEU A 110 -14.85 -14.41 3.08
N GLY A 111 -13.82 -15.24 3.27
CA GLY A 111 -12.59 -14.90 3.99
C GLY A 111 -11.82 -13.72 3.42
N LEU A 112 -11.92 -13.46 2.11
CA LEU A 112 -11.19 -12.40 1.42
C LEU A 112 -11.98 -11.08 1.31
N ILE A 113 -13.21 -11.03 1.80
CA ILE A 113 -14.01 -9.80 1.79
C ILE A 113 -13.51 -8.89 2.92
N PRO A 114 -13.00 -7.68 2.61
CA PRO A 114 -12.57 -6.74 3.64
C PRO A 114 -13.78 -6.23 4.43
N ILE A 115 -13.68 -6.29 5.76
CA ILE A 115 -14.73 -5.83 6.68
C ILE A 115 -14.39 -4.44 7.20
N ARG A 116 -15.37 -3.53 7.13
CA ARG A 116 -15.31 -2.21 7.74
C ARG A 116 -15.56 -2.34 9.24
N ALA A 117 -14.51 -2.63 9.98
CA ALA A 117 -14.51 -2.63 11.43
C ALA A 117 -13.15 -2.14 11.93
N ASP A 118 -13.15 -1.27 12.94
CA ASP A 118 -11.90 -0.77 13.53
C ASP A 118 -11.28 -1.87 14.40
N PRO A 119 -10.13 -2.46 14.00
CA PRO A 119 -9.51 -3.56 14.75
C PRO A 119 -8.99 -3.11 16.11
N ARG A 120 -8.93 -1.82 16.42
CA ARG A 120 -8.50 -1.29 17.73
C ARG A 120 -9.55 -1.52 18.82
N LEU A 121 -10.82 -1.65 18.44
CA LEU A 121 -11.93 -1.87 19.36
C LEU A 121 -12.04 -3.33 19.81
N PHE A 122 -11.36 -4.24 19.10
CA PHE A 122 -11.43 -5.68 19.34
C PHE A 122 -10.11 -6.22 19.89
N GLU A 123 -10.22 -7.22 20.76
CA GLU A 123 -9.08 -7.98 21.25
C GLU A 123 -8.74 -9.16 20.33
N TYR A 124 -7.58 -9.78 20.54
CA TYR A 124 -7.25 -11.02 19.85
C TYR A 124 -7.97 -12.17 20.52
N ARG A 125 -8.59 -13.03 19.71
CA ARG A 125 -9.23 -14.25 20.19
C ARG A 125 -8.20 -15.18 20.85
N ASN A 126 -8.56 -15.75 21.99
CA ASN A 126 -7.72 -16.71 22.71
C ASN A 126 -7.64 -18.06 21.98
N GLN A 127 -6.52 -18.78 22.14
CA GLN A 127 -6.37 -20.12 21.56
C GLN A 127 -7.36 -21.10 22.21
N GLY A 128 -8.17 -21.76 21.38
CA GLY A 128 -9.15 -22.77 21.82
C GLY A 128 -10.56 -22.24 22.07
N ASP A 129 -10.80 -20.94 21.91
CA ASP A 129 -12.14 -20.35 21.98
C ASP A 129 -12.86 -20.42 20.62
N GLU A 130 -13.86 -21.31 20.50
CA GLU A 130 -14.59 -21.53 19.25
C GLU A 130 -15.81 -20.61 19.11
N GLU A 131 -16.50 -20.31 20.21
CA GLU A 131 -17.73 -19.50 20.21
C GLU A 131 -17.40 -18.03 19.96
N GLY A 132 -16.38 -17.49 20.62
CA GLY A 132 -16.06 -16.07 20.60
C GLY A 132 -17.03 -15.23 21.43
N THR A 133 -16.57 -14.05 21.82
CA THR A 133 -17.30 -13.11 22.70
C THR A 133 -17.58 -11.79 21.99
N GLU A 134 -18.34 -10.93 22.64
CA GLU A 134 -18.65 -9.57 22.16
C GLU A 134 -17.41 -8.69 21.97
N ILE A 135 -16.28 -9.03 22.60
CA ILE A 135 -15.05 -8.22 22.64
C ILE A 135 -14.07 -8.60 21.52
N ASP A 136 -14.10 -9.84 21.04
CA ASP A 136 -13.10 -10.37 20.09
C ASP A 136 -13.68 -10.74 18.71
N THR A 137 -15.01 -10.79 18.59
CA THR A 137 -15.68 -11.37 17.42
C THR A 137 -16.81 -10.49 16.88
N LEU A 138 -16.89 -10.40 15.55
CA LEU A 138 -18.04 -9.86 14.83
C LEU A 138 -18.71 -10.97 14.03
N GLN A 139 -20.04 -10.98 14.02
CA GLN A 139 -20.83 -12.01 13.34
C GLN A 139 -21.59 -11.41 12.16
N PHE A 140 -21.53 -12.08 11.01
CA PHE A 140 -22.31 -11.74 9.82
C PHE A 140 -23.14 -12.94 9.36
N GLN A 141 -24.35 -12.69 8.87
CA GLN A 141 -25.19 -13.69 8.24
C GLN A 141 -25.41 -13.36 6.77
N LEU A 142 -25.29 -14.37 5.92
CA LEU A 142 -25.63 -14.33 4.51
C LEU A 142 -26.68 -15.39 4.22
N LYS A 143 -27.93 -14.94 4.02
CA LYS A 143 -29.09 -15.81 3.77
C LYS A 143 -29.82 -15.36 2.52
N ILE A 144 -29.66 -16.11 1.43
CA ILE A 144 -30.26 -15.78 0.14
C ILE A 144 -30.86 -17.02 -0.52
N LYS A 145 -32.07 -16.84 -1.06
CA LYS A 145 -32.75 -17.81 -1.92
C LYS A 145 -33.01 -17.19 -3.29
N CYS A 146 -32.67 -17.91 -4.35
CA CYS A 146 -32.95 -17.49 -5.72
C CYS A 146 -34.32 -18.01 -6.18
N SER A 147 -35.14 -17.12 -6.74
CA SER A 147 -36.48 -17.43 -7.23
C SER A 147 -36.67 -16.92 -8.66
N ARG A 148 -37.60 -17.53 -9.40
CA ARG A 148 -37.96 -17.09 -10.75
C ARG A 148 -38.88 -15.88 -10.66
N ASN A 149 -38.63 -14.88 -11.49
CA ASN A 149 -39.48 -13.71 -11.61
C ASN A 149 -40.76 -14.06 -12.41
N PRO A 150 -41.96 -14.00 -11.82
CA PRO A 150 -43.20 -14.29 -12.53
C PRO A 150 -43.58 -13.24 -13.58
N GLN A 151 -43.03 -12.02 -13.47
CA GLN A 151 -43.34 -10.88 -14.33
C GLN A 151 -42.36 -10.71 -15.50
N ALA A 152 -41.38 -11.60 -15.65
CA ALA A 152 -40.40 -11.51 -16.73
C ALA A 152 -41.08 -11.68 -18.10
N ALA A 153 -40.63 -10.92 -19.11
CA ALA A 153 -41.13 -11.05 -20.47
C ALA A 153 -40.85 -12.48 -20.98
N LYS A 154 -41.83 -13.08 -21.67
CA LYS A 154 -41.75 -14.47 -22.17
C LYS A 154 -40.59 -14.70 -23.15
N GLU A 155 -40.16 -13.63 -23.82
CA GLU A 155 -39.08 -13.62 -24.81
C GLU A 155 -37.71 -13.23 -24.20
N SER A 156 -37.68 -12.80 -22.92
CA SER A 156 -36.45 -12.31 -22.30
C SER A 156 -35.45 -13.45 -22.09
N SER A 157 -34.21 -13.23 -22.54
CA SER A 157 -33.08 -14.16 -22.32
C SER A 157 -32.17 -13.72 -21.17
N ASP A 158 -32.39 -12.52 -20.62
CA ASP A 158 -31.51 -11.91 -19.64
C ASP A 158 -31.75 -12.49 -18.23
N PRO A 159 -30.73 -13.10 -17.58
CA PRO A 159 -30.88 -13.64 -16.23
C PRO A 159 -31.27 -12.60 -15.17
N ASN A 160 -30.94 -11.33 -15.41
CA ASN A 160 -31.30 -10.22 -14.52
C ASN A 160 -32.81 -9.93 -14.51
N GLU A 161 -33.51 -10.19 -15.63
CA GLU A 161 -34.96 -10.03 -15.72
C GLU A 161 -35.68 -11.30 -15.24
N LEU A 162 -35.13 -12.46 -15.61
CA LEU A 162 -35.73 -13.78 -15.35
C LEU A 162 -35.69 -14.21 -13.88
N TYR A 163 -34.68 -13.77 -13.10
CA TYR A 163 -34.42 -14.33 -11.78
C TYR A 163 -34.12 -13.26 -10.72
N PHE A 164 -34.80 -13.38 -9.58
CA PHE A 164 -34.46 -12.61 -8.39
C PHE A 164 -33.29 -13.26 -7.65
N ASN A 165 -32.37 -12.42 -7.14
CA ASN A 165 -31.24 -12.84 -6.31
C ASN A 165 -30.34 -13.93 -6.93
N HIS A 166 -30.27 -14.01 -8.26
CA HIS A 166 -29.39 -14.96 -8.94
C HIS A 166 -27.90 -14.58 -8.84
N LYS A 167 -27.57 -13.35 -8.41
CA LYS A 167 -26.22 -12.90 -8.09
C LYS A 167 -26.16 -12.53 -6.61
N VAL A 168 -25.26 -13.20 -5.89
CA VAL A 168 -25.02 -12.97 -4.47
C VAL A 168 -23.85 -12.00 -4.34
N TYR A 169 -24.12 -10.82 -3.81
CA TYR A 169 -23.13 -9.76 -3.58
C TYR A 169 -22.80 -9.60 -2.09
N SER A 170 -21.67 -8.97 -1.79
CA SER A 170 -21.24 -8.64 -0.42
C SER A 170 -22.25 -7.78 0.34
N LYS A 171 -22.97 -6.85 -0.30
CA LYS A 171 -24.04 -6.07 0.36
C LYS A 171 -25.15 -6.90 1.02
N HIS A 172 -25.29 -8.18 0.65
CA HIS A 172 -26.29 -9.05 1.26
C HIS A 172 -25.81 -9.67 2.58
N MET A 173 -24.56 -9.39 2.98
CA MET A 173 -24.06 -9.73 4.32
C MET A 173 -24.68 -8.78 5.33
N THR A 174 -25.35 -9.35 6.31
CA THR A 174 -26.01 -8.59 7.39
C THR A 174 -25.24 -8.81 8.69
N TRP A 175 -24.91 -7.73 9.39
CA TRP A 175 -24.29 -7.82 10.70
C TRP A 175 -25.31 -8.32 11.72
N VAL A 176 -24.92 -9.30 12.53
CA VAL A 176 -25.70 -9.85 13.63
C VAL A 176 -24.97 -9.47 14.93
N PRO A 177 -25.50 -8.54 15.74
CA PRO A 177 -24.84 -8.10 16.96
C PRO A 177 -24.79 -9.22 18.00
N LEU A 178 -23.65 -9.36 18.67
CA LEU A 178 -23.44 -10.27 19.79
C LEU A 178 -23.52 -9.52 21.12
N GLY A 179 -24.30 -10.02 22.08
CA GLY A 179 -24.41 -9.44 23.42
C GLY A 179 -24.76 -7.95 23.41
N ASN A 180 -23.91 -7.13 24.02
CA ASN A 180 -24.11 -5.68 24.16
C ASN A 180 -23.44 -4.85 23.04
N GLN A 181 -23.03 -5.46 21.92
CA GLN A 181 -22.36 -4.72 20.84
C GLN A 181 -23.18 -3.55 20.29
N THR A 182 -24.51 -3.68 20.24
CA THR A 182 -25.41 -2.60 19.81
C THR A 182 -25.30 -1.37 20.71
N ASP A 183 -25.10 -1.57 22.02
CA ASP A 183 -24.98 -0.48 23.00
C ASP A 183 -23.54 0.06 23.09
N LEU A 184 -22.55 -0.81 22.91
CA LEU A 184 -21.12 -0.43 22.88
C LEU A 184 -20.77 0.38 21.64
N PHE A 185 -21.44 0.10 20.52
CA PHE A 185 -21.16 0.70 19.23
C PHE A 185 -22.43 1.25 18.56
N PRO A 186 -23.07 2.29 19.15
CA PRO A 186 -24.35 2.81 18.66
C PRO A 186 -24.25 3.42 17.25
N ASP A 187 -23.07 3.94 16.90
CA ASP A 187 -22.78 4.55 15.58
C ASP A 187 -21.98 3.62 14.65
N ALA A 188 -21.79 2.34 15.01
CA ALA A 188 -21.00 1.45 14.17
C ALA A 188 -21.77 0.97 12.94
N ASP A 189 -21.18 1.27 11.78
CA ASP A 189 -21.57 0.76 10.48
C ASP A 189 -20.68 -0.45 10.11
N PHE A 190 -20.88 -1.57 10.81
CA PHE A 190 -20.17 -2.82 10.50
C PHE A 190 -20.74 -3.46 9.25
N ARG A 191 -20.00 -3.40 8.15
CA ARG A 191 -20.37 -3.98 6.85
C ARG A 191 -19.13 -4.33 6.04
N PRO A 192 -19.27 -5.08 4.93
CA PRO A 192 -18.22 -5.17 3.94
C PRO A 192 -17.80 -3.78 3.44
N VAL A 193 -16.52 -3.59 3.13
CA VAL A 193 -16.03 -2.32 2.60
C VAL A 193 -16.65 -2.01 1.23
N HIS A 194 -16.70 -3.02 0.37
CA HIS A 194 -17.27 -2.92 -0.97
C HIS A 194 -18.58 -3.70 -1.02
N ASP A 195 -19.64 -3.06 -1.52
CA ASP A 195 -21.02 -3.59 -1.54
C ASP A 195 -21.29 -4.51 -2.76
N ASP A 196 -20.41 -4.51 -3.75
CA ASP A 196 -20.60 -5.09 -5.08
C ASP A 196 -19.68 -6.29 -5.40
N ILE A 197 -18.99 -6.85 -4.40
CA ILE A 197 -18.16 -8.05 -4.59
C ILE A 197 -19.08 -9.25 -4.85
N LEU A 198 -18.95 -9.85 -6.03
CA LEU A 198 -19.71 -11.06 -6.38
C LEU A 198 -19.15 -12.28 -5.62
N ILE A 199 -19.99 -12.91 -4.81
CA ILE A 199 -19.65 -14.07 -3.99
C ILE A 199 -19.97 -15.35 -4.74
N ALA A 200 -21.23 -15.49 -5.19
CA ALA A 200 -21.74 -16.68 -5.87
C ALA A 200 -22.83 -16.31 -6.89
N GLN A 201 -23.09 -17.20 -7.83
CA GLN A 201 -24.21 -17.12 -8.75
C GLN A 201 -25.14 -18.32 -8.53
N LEU A 202 -26.44 -18.05 -8.50
CA LEU A 202 -27.48 -19.01 -8.20
C LEU A 202 -28.42 -19.21 -9.40
N ARG A 203 -29.21 -20.28 -9.33
CA ARG A 203 -30.38 -20.53 -10.16
C ARG A 203 -31.61 -20.76 -9.28
N PRO A 204 -32.83 -20.60 -9.83
CA PRO A 204 -34.06 -20.74 -9.06
C PRO A 204 -34.11 -22.08 -8.31
N GLY A 205 -34.48 -22.02 -7.03
CA GLY A 205 -34.51 -23.19 -6.14
C GLY A 205 -33.23 -23.39 -5.34
N GLN A 206 -32.14 -22.71 -5.67
CA GLN A 206 -30.91 -22.74 -4.87
C GLN A 206 -30.93 -21.70 -3.75
N GLU A 207 -30.31 -22.04 -2.63
CA GLU A 207 -30.13 -21.18 -1.48
C GLU A 207 -28.73 -21.30 -0.85
N ILE A 208 -28.33 -20.22 -0.19
CA ILE A 208 -27.13 -20.11 0.63
C ILE A 208 -27.58 -19.54 1.97
N ASP A 209 -27.33 -20.26 3.06
CA ASP A 209 -27.50 -19.81 4.44
C ASP A 209 -26.23 -20.12 5.22
N VAL A 210 -25.43 -19.09 5.46
CA VAL A 210 -24.15 -19.18 6.15
C VAL A 210 -24.01 -18.09 7.22
N LEU A 211 -23.28 -18.44 8.26
CA LEU A 211 -22.93 -17.56 9.36
C LEU A 211 -21.41 -17.44 9.45
N MET A 212 -20.91 -16.22 9.60
CA MET A 212 -19.49 -15.90 9.52
C MET A 212 -19.03 -15.27 10.82
N HIS A 213 -17.92 -15.75 11.39
CA HIS A 213 -17.24 -15.11 12.50
C HIS A 213 -15.99 -14.39 11.97
N CYS A 214 -15.95 -13.09 12.19
CA CYS A 214 -14.80 -12.24 11.90
C CYS A 214 -14.00 -12.03 13.17
N VAL A 215 -12.68 -12.15 13.05
CA VAL A 215 -11.76 -11.95 14.17
C VAL A 215 -10.63 -11.03 13.75
N LYS A 216 -9.89 -10.54 14.75
CA LYS A 216 -8.69 -9.76 14.56
C LYS A 216 -7.49 -10.65 14.24
N GLY A 217 -6.80 -10.37 13.15
CA GLY A 217 -5.59 -11.09 12.74
C GLY A 217 -4.56 -10.18 12.07
N ILE A 218 -3.38 -10.72 11.74
CA ILE A 218 -2.28 -10.01 11.08
C ILE A 218 -1.95 -10.60 9.72
N GLY A 219 -1.51 -9.78 8.77
CA GLY A 219 -1.18 -10.21 7.39
C GLY A 219 -0.08 -11.29 7.30
N LYS A 220 0.78 -11.38 8.32
CA LYS A 220 1.83 -12.41 8.45
C LYS A 220 1.25 -13.81 8.62
N ASP A 221 0.08 -13.92 9.27
CA ASP A 221 -0.62 -15.19 9.47
C ASP A 221 -1.35 -15.60 8.19
N HIS A 222 -2.15 -14.69 7.64
CA HIS A 222 -2.84 -14.90 6.37
C HIS A 222 -3.00 -13.59 5.59
N ALA A 223 -2.82 -13.63 4.27
CA ALA A 223 -2.87 -12.43 3.42
C ALA A 223 -4.21 -11.67 3.46
N LYS A 224 -5.30 -12.35 3.82
CA LYS A 224 -6.64 -11.76 4.02
C LYS A 224 -6.66 -10.65 5.09
N PHE A 225 -5.70 -10.67 6.02
CA PHE A 225 -5.57 -9.67 7.06
C PHE A 225 -4.69 -8.48 6.66
N SER A 226 -4.15 -8.44 5.43
CA SER A 226 -3.41 -7.27 4.95
C SER A 226 -4.37 -6.07 4.84
N PRO A 227 -4.09 -4.93 5.50
CA PRO A 227 -4.92 -3.72 5.36
C PRO A 227 -4.72 -3.00 4.02
N VAL A 228 -3.61 -3.29 3.35
CA VAL A 228 -3.21 -2.65 2.10
C VAL A 228 -3.40 -3.61 0.94
N ALA A 229 -3.93 -3.09 -0.17
CA ALA A 229 -3.89 -3.77 -1.45
C ALA A 229 -2.43 -3.86 -1.93
N THR A 230 -1.70 -2.75 -1.84
CA THR A 230 -0.25 -2.72 -2.05
C THR A 230 0.40 -1.59 -1.28
N ALA A 231 1.59 -1.86 -0.75
CA ALA A 231 2.46 -0.86 -0.15
C ALA A 231 3.84 -0.99 -0.80
N SER A 232 4.25 0.07 -1.49
CA SER A 232 5.52 0.10 -2.22
C SER A 232 6.18 1.45 -2.12
N TYR A 233 7.47 1.48 -2.45
CA TYR A 233 8.20 2.72 -2.62
C TYR A 233 9.11 2.62 -3.83
N ARG A 234 9.45 3.77 -4.39
CA ARG A 234 10.50 3.91 -5.40
C ARG A 234 11.39 5.10 -5.05
N LEU A 235 12.67 5.03 -5.39
CA LEU A 235 13.56 6.18 -5.20
C LEU A 235 13.20 7.30 -6.19
N LEU A 236 13.41 8.57 -5.86
CA LEU A 236 13.18 9.67 -6.81
C LEU A 236 14.14 9.55 -8.01
N PRO A 237 13.65 9.52 -9.26
CA PRO A 237 14.49 9.66 -10.45
C PRO A 237 15.25 10.98 -10.50
N ASP A 238 16.53 10.91 -10.85
CA ASP A 238 17.39 12.05 -11.16
C ASP A 238 17.96 11.84 -12.57
N ILE A 239 17.37 12.52 -13.54
CA ILE A 239 17.78 12.48 -14.95
C ILE A 239 18.60 13.73 -15.21
N THR A 240 19.83 13.56 -15.68
CA THR A 240 20.72 14.68 -15.99
C THR A 240 21.16 14.60 -17.45
N LEU A 241 20.99 15.69 -18.19
CA LEU A 241 21.55 15.84 -19.53
C LEU A 241 22.99 16.34 -19.40
N LEU A 242 23.95 15.57 -19.92
CA LEU A 242 25.38 15.88 -19.83
C LEU A 242 25.81 16.96 -20.82
N GLN A 243 25.08 17.08 -21.92
CA GLN A 243 25.29 18.08 -22.97
C GLN A 243 23.93 18.62 -23.43
N PRO A 244 23.88 19.83 -24.03
CA PRO A 244 22.67 20.33 -24.66
C PRO A 244 22.24 19.41 -25.82
N ILE A 245 20.97 19.00 -25.83
CA ILE A 245 20.39 18.17 -26.89
C ILE A 245 19.38 19.04 -27.63
N GLU A 246 19.61 19.22 -28.94
CA GLU A 246 18.86 20.15 -29.78
C GLU A 246 18.09 19.42 -30.91
N ASP A 247 17.06 20.09 -31.42
CA ASP A 247 16.32 19.78 -32.64
C ASP A 247 15.76 18.34 -32.69
N GLU A 248 16.08 17.57 -33.74
CA GLU A 248 15.53 16.22 -33.94
C GLU A 248 15.94 15.26 -32.81
N ALA A 249 17.15 15.45 -32.24
CA ALA A 249 17.62 14.64 -31.12
C ALA A 249 16.82 14.95 -29.84
N ALA A 250 16.34 16.18 -29.67
CA ALA A 250 15.48 16.57 -28.54
C ALA A 250 14.09 15.92 -28.64
N GLU A 251 13.52 15.85 -29.85
CA GLU A 251 12.25 15.16 -30.09
C GLU A 251 12.37 13.64 -29.91
N LEU A 252 13.48 13.05 -30.37
CA LEU A 252 13.78 11.64 -30.14
C LEU A 252 13.90 11.35 -28.64
N LEU A 253 14.67 12.18 -27.93
CA LEU A 253 14.87 12.05 -26.49
C LEU A 253 13.54 12.09 -25.74
N GLN A 254 12.65 13.03 -26.07
CA GLN A 254 11.34 13.15 -25.44
C GLN A 254 10.52 11.86 -25.58
N LYS A 255 10.57 11.20 -26.74
CA LYS A 255 9.86 9.93 -26.98
C LYS A 255 10.44 8.74 -26.20
N CYS A 256 11.70 8.80 -25.79
CA CYS A 256 12.34 7.75 -24.99
C CYS A 256 11.87 7.74 -23.52
N PHE A 257 11.27 8.83 -23.04
CA PHE A 257 10.84 8.98 -21.64
C PHE A 257 9.32 8.97 -21.51
N SER A 258 8.85 8.84 -20.26
CA SER A 258 7.42 8.95 -19.98
C SER A 258 6.89 10.36 -20.30
N PRO A 259 5.63 10.51 -20.74
CA PRO A 259 5.04 11.81 -21.05
C PRO A 259 5.17 12.78 -19.85
N GLY A 260 5.58 14.02 -20.12
CA GLY A 260 5.76 15.07 -19.11
C GLY A 260 7.12 15.06 -18.37
N VAL A 261 8.00 14.09 -18.64
CA VAL A 261 9.34 14.04 -18.03
C VAL A 261 10.30 15.03 -18.71
N ILE A 262 10.35 14.99 -20.05
CA ILE A 262 11.18 15.87 -20.87
C ILE A 262 10.28 16.86 -21.61
N GLU A 263 10.60 18.14 -21.47
CA GLU A 263 9.98 19.23 -22.22
C GLU A 263 10.95 19.80 -23.24
N ILE A 264 10.41 20.26 -24.36
CA ILE A 264 11.17 20.92 -25.42
C ILE A 264 10.86 22.41 -25.36
N GLN A 265 11.88 23.21 -25.12
CA GLN A 265 11.79 24.66 -25.09
C GLN A 265 12.39 25.25 -26.36
N ASN A 266 11.75 26.26 -26.94
CA ASN A 266 12.29 26.97 -28.10
C ASN A 266 13.15 28.15 -27.63
N ILE A 267 14.47 28.02 -27.72
CA ILE A 267 15.42 29.06 -27.34
C ILE A 267 16.14 29.53 -28.61
N LYS A 268 15.96 30.81 -28.96
CA LYS A 268 16.59 31.43 -30.15
C LYS A 268 16.30 30.68 -31.47
N GLY A 269 15.10 30.12 -31.61
CA GLY A 269 14.68 29.37 -32.82
C GLY A 269 15.12 27.91 -32.85
N LYS A 270 15.83 27.43 -31.82
CA LYS A 270 16.26 26.03 -31.67
C LYS A 270 15.43 25.32 -30.62
N LYS A 271 15.06 24.07 -30.90
CA LYS A 271 14.33 23.21 -29.95
C LYS A 271 15.33 22.56 -28.99
N VAL A 272 15.30 22.90 -27.71
CA VAL A 272 16.23 22.37 -26.70
C VAL A 272 15.48 21.54 -25.68
N ALA A 273 15.94 20.31 -25.43
CA ALA A 273 15.35 19.44 -24.41
C ALA A 273 15.79 19.85 -22.99
N ARG A 274 14.84 19.82 -22.06
CA ARG A 274 15.07 20.02 -20.62
C ARG A 274 14.29 18.99 -19.82
N VAL A 275 14.86 18.53 -18.72
CA VAL A 275 14.13 17.72 -17.73
C VAL A 275 13.16 18.63 -16.97
N ALA A 276 11.87 18.37 -17.12
CA ALA A 276 10.81 19.12 -16.45
C ALA A 276 10.42 18.47 -15.12
N ASN A 277 9.96 17.21 -15.18
CA ASN A 277 9.55 16.47 -14.00
C ASN A 277 10.03 15.01 -14.03
N ALA A 278 11.19 14.76 -13.42
CA ALA A 278 11.76 13.42 -13.33
C ALA A 278 10.90 12.44 -12.51
N ARG A 279 10.03 12.92 -11.60
CA ARG A 279 9.17 12.07 -10.74
C ARG A 279 8.26 11.13 -11.53
N LEU A 280 7.80 11.59 -12.70
CA LEU A 280 6.86 10.87 -13.56
C LEU A 280 7.50 9.71 -14.31
N ASP A 281 8.84 9.64 -14.32
CA ASP A 281 9.53 8.63 -15.10
C ASP A 281 9.48 7.23 -14.46
N THR A 282 9.21 6.23 -15.30
CA THR A 282 9.17 4.81 -14.91
C THR A 282 10.50 4.10 -15.14
N PHE A 283 11.47 4.73 -15.82
CA PHE A 283 12.75 4.14 -16.23
C PHE A 283 12.60 2.91 -17.14
N SER A 284 11.98 3.12 -18.31
CA SER A 284 11.99 2.16 -19.43
C SER A 284 13.39 1.84 -19.95
N ARG A 285 14.36 2.76 -19.75
CA ARG A 285 15.74 2.71 -20.27
C ARG A 285 15.85 2.75 -21.80
N GLU A 286 14.80 3.21 -22.49
CA GLU A 286 14.75 3.27 -23.96
C GLU A 286 15.88 4.12 -24.56
N VAL A 287 16.38 5.11 -23.81
CA VAL A 287 17.52 5.95 -24.22
C VAL A 287 18.77 5.14 -24.60
N PHE A 288 18.98 3.96 -23.99
CA PHE A 288 20.12 3.10 -24.30
C PHE A 288 19.94 2.27 -25.58
N ARG A 289 18.81 2.36 -26.27
CA ARG A 289 18.65 1.75 -27.61
C ARG A 289 19.13 2.67 -28.73
N HIS A 290 19.28 3.97 -28.45
CA HIS A 290 19.72 4.96 -29.41
C HIS A 290 21.19 5.33 -29.16
N GLU A 291 22.10 4.84 -30.03
CA GLU A 291 23.55 5.10 -29.94
C GLU A 291 23.90 6.60 -29.81
N GLY A 292 23.16 7.46 -30.51
CA GLY A 292 23.37 8.92 -30.46
C GLY A 292 23.01 9.57 -29.11
N LEU A 293 22.20 8.93 -28.27
CA LEU A 293 21.72 9.49 -27.00
C LEU A 293 22.39 8.86 -25.76
N LYS A 294 22.99 7.66 -25.88
CA LYS A 294 23.55 6.91 -24.74
C LYS A 294 24.52 7.73 -23.89
N ASN A 295 25.40 8.48 -24.56
CA ASN A 295 26.48 9.23 -23.91
C ASN A 295 26.06 10.65 -23.50
N LEU A 296 24.83 11.07 -23.80
CA LEU A 296 24.32 12.41 -23.53
C LEU A 296 23.45 12.46 -22.27
N VAL A 297 23.01 11.32 -21.76
CA VAL A 297 22.07 11.23 -20.64
C VAL A 297 22.64 10.38 -19.53
N ARG A 298 22.49 10.87 -18.30
CA ARG A 298 22.78 10.12 -17.08
C ARG A 298 21.47 9.83 -16.35
N LEU A 299 21.16 8.55 -16.20
CA LEU A 299 20.03 8.05 -15.41
C LEU A 299 20.50 7.67 -14.00
N ALA A 300 19.96 8.31 -12.98
CA ALA A 300 20.23 7.99 -11.59
C ALA A 300 18.95 8.01 -10.74
N ARG A 301 19.04 7.48 -9.52
CA ARG A 301 18.07 7.67 -8.45
C ARG A 301 18.74 8.36 -7.28
N VAL A 302 18.02 9.26 -6.61
CA VAL A 302 18.45 9.88 -5.35
C VAL A 302 18.26 8.86 -4.22
N ARG A 303 19.34 8.47 -3.52
CA ARG A 303 19.31 7.38 -2.55
C ARG A 303 18.43 7.67 -1.33
N ASN A 304 18.46 8.89 -0.81
CA ASN A 304 17.79 9.30 0.41
C ASN A 304 16.40 9.94 0.16
N HIS A 305 15.78 9.69 -0.99
CA HIS A 305 14.46 10.22 -1.33
C HIS A 305 13.57 9.11 -1.84
N TYR A 306 12.60 8.70 -1.03
CA TYR A 306 11.64 7.65 -1.33
C TYR A 306 10.28 8.28 -1.65
N ILE A 307 9.71 7.89 -2.77
CA ILE A 307 8.32 8.12 -3.13
C ILE A 307 7.54 6.88 -2.68
N CYS A 308 6.76 7.02 -1.62
CA CYS A 308 5.94 5.96 -1.05
C CYS A 308 4.53 6.03 -1.65
N ASN A 309 3.99 4.88 -2.04
CA ASN A 309 2.61 4.75 -2.51
C ASN A 309 1.94 3.61 -1.74
N LEU A 310 0.87 3.97 -1.03
CA LEU A 310 0.05 3.07 -0.24
C LEU A 310 -1.36 3.05 -0.83
N GLN A 311 -1.86 1.86 -1.10
CA GLN A 311 -3.25 1.63 -1.49
C GLN A 311 -3.90 0.75 -0.43
N PHE A 312 -4.98 1.23 0.17
CA PHE A 312 -5.72 0.55 1.22
C PHE A 312 -6.85 -0.29 0.62
N MET A 313 -7.26 -1.35 1.32
CA MET A 313 -8.41 -2.18 0.92
C MET A 313 -9.77 -1.53 1.22
N GLY A 314 -9.79 -0.34 1.83
CA GLY A 314 -10.99 0.39 2.18
C GLY A 314 -10.70 1.78 2.73
N PRO A 315 -11.74 2.56 3.06
CA PRO A 315 -11.57 3.91 3.57
C PRO A 315 -10.88 3.83 4.93
N VAL A 316 -9.59 4.15 4.95
CA VAL A 316 -8.83 4.30 6.18
C VAL A 316 -8.75 5.79 6.43
N SER A 317 -9.42 6.29 7.46
CA SER A 317 -9.21 7.68 7.88
C SER A 317 -7.71 7.94 8.07
N THR A 318 -7.21 9.08 7.62
CA THR A 318 -5.78 9.43 7.70
C THR A 318 -5.23 9.28 9.13
N GLY A 319 -6.09 9.47 10.13
CA GLY A 319 -5.82 9.22 11.55
C GLY A 319 -5.50 7.76 11.89
N ALA A 320 -6.07 6.78 11.19
CA ALA A 320 -5.74 5.36 11.38
C ALA A 320 -4.37 5.02 10.75
N VAL A 321 -4.03 5.56 9.58
CA VAL A 321 -2.68 5.42 8.99
C VAL A 321 -1.63 6.03 9.92
N SER A 322 -1.85 7.28 10.36
CA SER A 322 -1.02 7.98 11.34
C SER A 322 -0.85 7.18 12.63
N TRP A 323 -1.93 6.55 13.12
CA TRP A 323 -1.88 5.69 14.29
C TRP A 323 -1.05 4.41 14.05
N TYR A 324 -1.20 3.74 12.91
CA TYR A 324 -0.40 2.55 12.57
C TYR A 324 1.10 2.85 12.47
N PHE A 325 1.48 3.99 11.88
CA PHE A 325 2.87 4.46 11.89
C PHE A 325 3.36 4.81 13.31
N SER A 326 2.48 5.34 14.16
CA SER A 326 2.83 5.78 15.53
C SER A 326 2.94 4.64 16.55
N HIS A 327 2.09 3.61 16.42
CA HIS A 327 1.87 2.62 17.47
C HIS A 327 2.20 1.19 17.09
N SER A 328 2.67 0.91 15.86
CA SER A 328 3.07 -0.45 15.50
C SER A 328 4.23 -0.93 16.38
N PRO A 329 4.01 -1.90 17.30
CA PRO A 329 5.02 -2.30 18.28
C PRO A 329 6.24 -2.90 17.62
N ALA A 330 6.17 -3.35 16.36
CA ALA A 330 7.30 -3.92 15.64
C ALA A 330 8.29 -2.86 15.11
N ILE A 331 7.87 -1.60 14.99
CA ILE A 331 8.78 -0.48 14.76
C ILE A 331 9.64 -0.24 16.01
N TRP A 332 9.06 -0.45 17.20
CA TRP A 332 9.60 0.03 18.48
C TRP A 332 10.12 -1.08 19.42
N LYS A 333 9.68 -2.33 19.26
CA LYS A 333 10.11 -3.48 20.05
C LYS A 333 11.12 -4.29 19.26
N PRO A 334 12.32 -4.53 19.80
CA PRO A 334 13.27 -5.45 19.17
C PRO A 334 12.64 -6.84 19.07
N VAL A 335 12.73 -7.44 17.88
CA VAL A 335 12.51 -8.88 17.68
C VAL A 335 13.34 -9.60 18.74
N ARG A 336 12.69 -10.44 19.57
CA ARG A 336 13.31 -11.14 20.71
C ARG A 336 14.61 -11.82 20.27
N GLY A 337 15.77 -11.30 20.71
CA GLY A 337 17.08 -11.90 20.46
C GLY A 337 18.28 -10.95 20.51
N SER A 338 18.15 -9.69 20.07
CA SER A 338 19.29 -8.75 20.01
C SER A 338 19.18 -7.64 21.05
N ARG A 339 19.55 -7.94 22.30
CA ARG A 339 19.57 -7.00 23.44
C ARG A 339 20.65 -5.89 23.38
N ARG A 340 21.35 -5.67 22.25
CA ARG A 340 22.49 -4.72 22.20
C ARG A 340 22.45 -3.62 21.13
N GLN A 341 21.41 -3.53 20.30
CA GLN A 341 21.23 -2.39 19.36
C GLN A 341 20.05 -1.46 19.71
N ALA A 342 19.47 -1.62 20.90
CA ALA A 342 18.24 -0.96 21.32
C ALA A 342 18.47 0.41 22.01
N ILE A 343 19.34 1.28 21.47
CA ILE A 343 19.59 2.60 22.09
C ILE A 343 19.02 3.79 21.29
N LEU A 344 18.58 3.66 20.03
CA LEU A 344 18.46 4.86 19.19
C LEU A 344 17.07 5.26 18.65
N ILE A 345 15.98 4.63 19.07
CA ILE A 345 14.64 5.10 18.70
C ILE A 345 13.66 5.02 19.88
N THR A 346 14.02 5.57 21.04
CA THR A 346 13.17 5.60 22.25
C THR A 346 12.58 6.98 22.56
N SER A 347 12.70 7.96 21.66
CA SER A 347 11.97 9.22 21.79
C SER A 347 10.62 9.14 21.09
N PRO A 348 9.48 9.08 21.82
CA PRO A 348 8.14 9.20 21.24
C PRO A 348 7.88 10.55 20.55
N CYS A 349 8.84 11.48 20.57
CA CYS A 349 8.71 12.82 20.03
C CYS A 349 8.79 12.87 18.49
N TRP A 350 9.56 11.99 17.84
CA TRP A 350 9.78 12.03 16.39
C TRP A 350 8.62 11.38 15.61
N ALA A 351 8.14 10.23 16.07
CA ALA A 351 6.92 9.62 15.54
C ALA A 351 5.68 10.46 15.88
N ARG A 352 5.62 11.10 17.07
CA ARG A 352 4.62 12.14 17.31
C ARG A 352 4.79 13.29 16.34
N LYS A 353 5.97 13.83 16.04
CA LYS A 353 6.12 14.92 15.06
C LYS A 353 5.72 14.52 13.64
N ALA A 354 6.04 13.29 13.19
CA ALA A 354 5.59 12.77 11.89
C ALA A 354 4.07 12.53 11.87
N ALA A 355 3.51 11.91 12.91
CA ALA A 355 2.09 11.64 13.06
C ALA A 355 1.24 12.89 13.34
N VAL A 356 1.80 13.88 14.04
CA VAL A 356 1.21 15.20 14.30
C VAL A 356 1.29 16.04 13.04
N LYS A 357 2.35 15.97 12.23
CA LYS A 357 2.36 16.63 10.91
C LYS A 357 1.38 16.00 9.93
N ILE A 358 1.24 14.67 9.94
CA ILE A 358 0.26 13.94 9.12
C ILE A 358 -1.17 14.11 9.66
N GLY A 359 -1.35 14.30 10.97
CA GLY A 359 -2.66 14.43 11.64
C GLY A 359 -3.15 15.86 11.91
N HIS A 360 -2.31 16.89 11.76
CA HIS A 360 -2.69 18.32 11.87
C HIS A 360 -2.86 19.04 10.53
N MET A 361 -2.74 18.33 9.40
CA MET A 361 -3.23 18.84 8.12
C MET A 361 -4.70 18.42 7.99
N GLN A 362 -5.57 19.09 8.76
CA GLN A 362 -7.02 19.09 8.55
C GLN A 362 -7.39 19.97 7.36
#